data_AF-A0A7D5S5Y1-F1
#
_entry.id   AF-A0A7D5S5Y1-F1
#
_cell.length_a   1.000
_cell.length_b   1.000
_cell.length_c   1.000
_cell.angle_alpha   90.00
_cell.angle_beta   90.00
_cell.angle_gamma   90.00
#
_symmetry.space_group_name_H-M   'P 1'
#
loop_
_entity.id
_entity.type
_entity.pdbx_description
1 polymer ?
#
loop_
_entity_poly.entity_id
_entity_poly.type
_entity_poly.pdbx_seq_one_letter_code
_entity_poly.pdbx_strand_id
1 'polypeptide(L)'
;MIQTIPSPLNHSTLSESQHNDAKSFHADFMNKLIVEIQQPLYGTLGLTEMISSLDLNEDQKQYIENLKASSNQSLLLMNNVEDLFQLNNHSIEITPVPTHLHRLVDEMQVVMRFAMESHQIEFTCALDDSMSKRPVLLDAARIRQILLSILHHAVRNLYQARLHLLVSPENPQSRTPAFVLNYWSIETVLQVKI
;
A
#
# COMPACT_ATOMS: atom_id res chain seq x y z
N MET A 1 -47.65 40.66 -25.19
CA MET A 1 -47.02 39.44 -25.76
C MET A 1 -45.52 39.66 -25.70
N ILE A 2 -44.69 38.95 -24.93
CA ILE A 2 -44.78 37.63 -24.30
C ILE A 2 -43.97 37.72 -22.98
N GLN A 3 -44.57 37.36 -21.85
CA GLN A 3 -43.83 37.09 -20.62
C GLN A 3 -43.11 35.76 -20.77
N THR A 4 -41.78 35.78 -20.73
CA THR A 4 -40.96 34.57 -20.71
C THR A 4 -41.02 33.98 -19.31
N ILE A 5 -41.78 32.89 -19.17
CA ILE A 5 -41.85 32.09 -17.94
C ILE A 5 -40.44 31.49 -17.71
N PRO A 6 -39.81 31.66 -16.54
CA PRO A 6 -38.56 30.97 -16.26
C PRO A 6 -38.84 29.47 -16.26
N SER A 7 -38.06 28.73 -17.05
CA SER A 7 -38.12 27.27 -17.09
C SER A 7 -37.96 26.73 -15.65
N PRO A 8 -38.73 25.70 -15.24
CA PRO A 8 -38.60 25.15 -13.91
C PRO A 8 -37.15 24.69 -13.72
N LEU A 9 -36.49 25.21 -12.68
CA LEU A 9 -35.21 24.70 -12.20
C LEU A 9 -35.31 23.17 -12.12
N ASN A 10 -34.58 22.49 -12.98
CA ASN A 10 -34.54 21.04 -13.03
C ASN A 10 -34.18 20.52 -11.63
N HIS A 11 -35.14 19.85 -10.97
CA HIS A 11 -34.90 19.23 -9.67
C HIS A 11 -33.71 18.25 -9.71
N SER A 12 -33.36 17.71 -10.88
CA SER A 12 -32.16 16.91 -11.10
C SER A 12 -30.86 17.70 -10.88
N THR A 13 -30.71 18.90 -11.44
CA THR A 13 -29.48 19.71 -11.30
C THR A 13 -29.24 20.22 -9.87
N LEU A 14 -30.31 20.53 -9.12
CA LEU A 14 -30.21 20.93 -7.72
C LEU A 14 -29.81 19.75 -6.83
N SER A 15 -30.41 18.58 -7.07
CA SER A 15 -30.07 17.33 -6.39
C SER A 15 -28.64 16.89 -6.70
N GLU A 16 -28.20 16.97 -7.96
CA GLU A 16 -26.84 16.65 -8.39
C GLU A 16 -25.81 17.60 -7.78
N SER A 17 -26.06 18.92 -7.75
CA SER A 17 -25.13 19.88 -7.13
C SER A 17 -25.00 19.64 -5.62
N GLN A 18 -26.12 19.46 -4.90
CA GLN A 18 -26.09 19.16 -3.46
C GLN A 18 -25.39 17.84 -3.16
N HIS A 19 -25.56 16.84 -4.02
CA HIS A 19 -24.90 15.54 -3.87
C HIS A 19 -23.40 15.62 -4.16
N ASN A 20 -22.97 16.47 -5.10
CA ASN A 20 -21.56 16.72 -5.40
C ASN A 20 -20.88 17.52 -4.28
N ASP A 21 -21.54 18.55 -3.75
CA ASP A 21 -21.03 19.38 -2.66
C ASP A 21 -20.86 18.54 -1.37
N ALA A 22 -21.83 17.67 -1.07
CA ALA A 22 -21.74 16.75 0.06
C ALA A 22 -20.60 15.73 -0.10
N LYS A 23 -20.37 15.21 -1.30
CA LYS A 23 -19.24 14.30 -1.61
C LYS A 23 -17.89 15.00 -1.48
N SER A 24 -17.75 16.21 -2.03
CA SER A 24 -16.53 17.00 -1.91
C SER A 24 -16.21 17.34 -0.47
N PHE A 25 -17.21 17.81 0.30
CA PHE A 25 -17.03 18.12 1.71
C PHE A 25 -16.58 16.90 2.52
N HIS A 26 -17.19 15.73 2.27
CA HIS A 26 -16.79 14.50 2.93
C HIS A 26 -15.34 14.10 2.61
N ALA A 27 -14.94 14.21 1.35
CA ALA A 27 -13.57 13.92 0.92
C ALA A 27 -12.55 14.87 1.58
N ASP A 28 -12.80 16.18 1.56
CA ASP A 28 -11.91 17.18 2.16
C ASP A 28 -11.82 17.04 3.68
N PHE A 29 -12.93 16.71 4.33
CA PHE A 29 -12.96 16.47 5.77
C PHE A 29 -12.13 15.23 6.14
N MET A 30 -12.30 14.12 5.41
CA MET A 30 -11.54 12.90 5.65
C MET A 30 -10.04 13.10 5.40
N ASN A 31 -9.66 13.81 4.35
CA ASN A 31 -8.25 14.15 4.08
C ASN A 31 -7.63 14.95 5.24
N LYS A 32 -8.35 15.93 5.79
CA LYS A 32 -7.88 16.69 6.97
C LYS A 32 -7.69 15.80 8.19
N LEU A 33 -8.65 14.93 8.49
CA LEU A 33 -8.54 14.00 9.62
C LEU A 33 -7.34 13.05 9.45
N ILE A 34 -7.10 12.56 8.24
CA ILE A 34 -5.96 11.70 7.93
C ILE A 34 -4.65 12.41 8.28
N VAL A 35 -4.48 13.65 7.80
CA VAL A 35 -3.27 14.43 8.07
C VAL A 35 -3.09 14.71 9.57
N GLU A 36 -4.17 15.05 10.27
CA GLU A 36 -4.15 15.28 11.73
C GLU A 36 -3.79 14.03 12.53
N ILE A 37 -4.11 12.83 12.04
CA ILE A 37 -3.72 11.55 12.66
C ILE A 37 -2.29 11.13 12.26
N GLN A 38 -1.88 11.38 11.02
CA GLN A 38 -0.53 11.07 10.53
C GLN A 38 0.55 11.81 11.31
N GLN A 39 0.34 13.11 11.60
CA GLN A 39 1.31 13.95 12.28
C GLN A 39 1.77 13.39 13.64
N PRO A 40 0.89 13.02 14.59
CA PRO A 40 1.30 12.41 15.85
C PRO A 40 1.88 10.99 15.69
N LEU A 41 1.45 10.21 14.68
CA LEU A 41 2.03 8.89 14.38
C LEU A 41 3.49 9.00 13.92
N TYR A 42 3.77 9.89 12.96
CA TYR A 42 5.14 10.16 12.51
C TYR A 42 6.00 10.74 13.63
N GLY A 43 5.42 11.59 14.48
CA GLY A 43 6.11 12.09 15.68
C GLY A 43 6.50 10.97 16.65
N THR A 44 5.59 10.02 16.90
CA THR A 44 5.85 8.87 17.78
C THR A 44 6.95 7.97 17.18
N LEU A 45 6.89 7.66 15.88
CA LEU A 45 7.93 6.88 15.22
C LEU A 45 9.29 7.60 15.29
N GLY A 46 9.34 8.89 14.98
CA GLY A 46 10.58 9.68 15.00
C GLY A 46 11.21 9.74 16.40
N LEU A 47 10.40 9.92 17.45
CA LEU A 47 10.87 9.87 18.83
C LEU A 47 11.41 8.47 19.19
N THR A 48 10.75 7.43 18.71
CA THR A 48 11.19 6.04 18.92
C THR A 48 12.54 5.79 18.28
N GLU A 49 12.75 6.26 17.04
CA GLU A 49 14.03 6.15 16.33
C GLU A 49 15.13 6.96 17.02
N MET A 50 14.82 8.16 17.51
CA MET A 50 15.76 8.97 18.29
C MET A 50 16.19 8.24 19.57
N ILE A 51 15.24 7.73 20.35
CA ILE A 51 15.55 7.01 21.61
C ILE A 51 16.32 5.72 21.31
N SER A 52 15.99 5.02 20.22
CA SER A 52 16.70 3.82 19.78
C SER A 52 18.18 4.05 19.44
N SER A 53 18.60 5.31 19.22
CA SER A 53 19.99 5.67 18.96
C SER A 53 20.83 5.97 20.20
N LEU A 54 20.20 5.98 21.39
CA LEU A 54 20.87 6.25 22.66
C LEU A 54 21.48 4.97 23.27
N ASP A 55 22.34 5.13 24.28
CA ASP A 55 22.81 4.00 25.09
C ASP A 55 21.68 3.50 26.00
N LEU A 56 21.07 2.40 25.58
CA LEU A 56 19.97 1.73 26.26
C LEU A 56 20.46 0.44 26.93
N ASN A 57 19.92 0.13 28.10
CA ASN A 57 20.06 -1.21 28.68
C ASN A 57 19.16 -2.23 27.95
N GLU A 58 19.34 -3.52 28.23
CA GLU A 58 18.66 -4.59 27.50
C GLU A 58 17.11 -4.52 27.62
N ASP A 59 16.57 -4.23 28.80
CA ASP A 59 15.11 -4.07 28.97
C ASP A 59 14.57 -2.88 28.17
N GLN A 60 15.30 -1.76 28.17
CA GLN A 60 14.94 -0.56 27.41
C GLN A 60 15.01 -0.79 25.89
N LYS A 61 16.00 -1.54 25.41
CA LYS A 61 16.07 -1.95 23.99
C LYS A 61 14.83 -2.74 23.61
N GLN A 62 14.45 -3.73 24.41
CA GLN A 62 13.26 -4.54 24.15
C GLN A 62 11.98 -3.70 24.12
N TYR A 63 11.83 -2.74 25.03
CA TYR A 63 10.67 -1.82 25.03
C TYR A 63 10.63 -0.95 23.77
N ILE A 64 11.77 -0.42 23.34
CA ILE A 64 11.86 0.43 22.14
C ILE A 64 11.62 -0.39 20.87
N GLU A 65 12.12 -1.62 20.78
CA GLU A 65 11.80 -2.51 19.66
C GLU A 65 10.30 -2.80 19.56
N ASN A 66 9.64 -3.10 20.68
CA ASN A 66 8.19 -3.32 20.72
C ASN A 66 7.41 -2.06 20.31
N LEU A 67 7.87 -0.89 20.74
CA LEU A 67 7.24 0.40 20.42
C LEU A 67 7.44 0.76 18.93
N LYS A 68 8.61 0.45 18.36
CA LYS A 68 8.91 0.59 16.93
C LYS A 68 8.04 -0.33 16.09
N ALA A 69 7.91 -1.60 16.47
CA ALA A 69 7.03 -2.56 15.80
C ALA A 69 5.56 -2.08 15.81
N SER A 70 5.09 -1.59 16.96
CA SER A 70 3.73 -1.06 17.11
C SER A 70 3.52 0.20 16.27
N SER A 71 4.47 1.13 16.25
CA SER A 71 4.40 2.37 15.45
C SER A 71 4.36 2.07 13.95
N ASN A 72 5.17 1.12 13.49
CA ASN A 72 5.15 0.67 12.09
C ASN A 72 3.81 0.01 11.71
N GLN A 73 3.24 -0.80 12.62
CA GLN A 73 1.93 -1.40 12.41
C GLN A 73 0.82 -0.33 12.33
N SER A 74 0.85 0.68 13.20
CA SER A 74 -0.11 1.80 13.16
C SER A 74 0.01 2.60 11.86
N LEU A 75 1.22 2.85 11.37
CA LEU A 75 1.42 3.53 10.08
C LEU A 75 0.89 2.69 8.91
N LEU A 76 1.12 1.38 8.91
CA LEU A 76 0.55 0.49 7.90
C LEU A 76 -0.98 0.53 7.88
N LEU A 77 -1.61 0.49 9.05
CA LEU A 77 -3.06 0.62 9.18
C LEU A 77 -3.55 1.98 8.69
N MET A 78 -2.83 3.05 9.05
CA MET A 78 -3.16 4.40 8.62
C MET A 78 -3.10 4.57 7.10
N ASN A 79 -2.05 4.06 6.47
CA ASN A 79 -1.90 4.10 5.02
C ASN A 79 -3.02 3.30 4.31
N ASN A 80 -3.44 2.17 4.87
CA ASN A 80 -4.59 1.42 4.34
C ASN A 80 -5.90 2.21 4.45
N VAL A 81 -6.11 2.98 5.52
CA VAL A 81 -7.28 3.86 5.67
C VAL A 81 -7.24 4.98 4.63
N GLU A 82 -6.07 5.60 4.42
CA GLU A 82 -5.88 6.61 3.38
C GLU A 82 -6.22 6.06 1.99
N ASP A 83 -5.70 4.88 1.64
CA ASP A 83 -5.98 4.22 0.36
C ASP A 83 -7.48 3.95 0.17
N LEU A 84 -8.19 3.50 1.21
CA LEU A 84 -9.65 3.29 1.15
C LEU A 84 -10.41 4.59 0.86
N PHE A 85 -9.97 5.72 1.44
CA PHE A 85 -10.60 7.01 1.17
C PHE A 85 -10.31 7.52 -0.23
N GLN A 86 -9.08 7.37 -0.73
CA GLN A 86 -8.75 7.73 -2.12
C GLN A 86 -9.50 6.85 -3.13
N LEU A 87 -9.64 5.54 -2.85
CA LEU A 87 -10.44 4.61 -3.67
C LEU A 87 -11.89 5.07 -3.80
N ASN A 88 -12.55 5.38 -2.68
CA ASN A 88 -13.96 5.78 -2.66
C ASN A 88 -14.21 7.11 -3.38
N ASN A 89 -13.22 8.01 -3.37
CA ASN A 89 -13.32 9.33 -3.98
C ASN A 89 -12.89 9.36 -5.46
N HIS A 90 -12.56 8.21 -6.07
CA HIS A 90 -11.99 8.11 -7.42
C HIS A 90 -10.76 9.02 -7.63
N SER A 91 -10.06 9.38 -6.55
CA SER A 91 -9.01 10.39 -6.52
C SER A 91 -7.61 9.79 -6.48
N ILE A 92 -7.48 8.50 -6.80
CA ILE A 92 -6.16 7.85 -6.86
C ILE A 92 -5.45 8.35 -8.09
N GLU A 93 -4.50 9.25 -7.88
CA GLU A 93 -3.50 9.59 -8.88
C GLU A 93 -2.42 8.52 -8.87
N ILE A 94 -2.33 7.76 -9.97
CA ILE A 94 -1.20 6.87 -10.20
C ILE A 94 -0.04 7.75 -10.63
N THR A 95 1.12 7.60 -9.98
CA THR A 95 2.34 8.35 -10.32
C THR A 95 3.38 7.40 -10.94
N PRO A 96 3.32 7.13 -12.26
CA PRO A 96 4.18 6.12 -12.87
C PRO A 96 5.59 6.66 -13.01
N VAL A 97 6.58 5.92 -12.51
CA VAL A 97 8.00 6.24 -12.64
C VAL A 97 8.76 5.06 -13.25
N PRO A 98 9.80 5.30 -14.08
CA PRO A 98 10.64 4.23 -14.59
C PRO A 98 11.30 3.47 -13.44
N THR A 99 10.90 2.21 -13.26
CA THR A 99 11.32 1.38 -12.13
C THR A 99 11.93 0.09 -12.63
N HIS A 100 13.11 -0.24 -12.11
CA HIS A 100 13.69 -1.55 -12.31
C HIS A 100 13.14 -2.53 -11.26
N LEU A 101 12.37 -3.52 -11.74
CA LEU A 101 11.68 -4.47 -10.86
C LEU A 101 12.63 -5.30 -9.97
N HIS A 102 13.89 -5.51 -10.38
CA HIS A 102 14.87 -6.21 -9.52
C HIS A 102 15.07 -5.48 -8.20
N ARG A 103 15.11 -4.14 -8.20
CA ARG A 103 15.29 -3.35 -6.97
C ARG A 103 14.11 -3.53 -6.02
N LEU A 104 12.90 -3.54 -6.58
CA LEU A 104 11.68 -3.77 -5.80
C LEU A 104 11.68 -5.18 -5.20
N VAL A 105 12.06 -6.19 -5.99
CA VAL A 105 12.16 -7.60 -5.55
C VAL A 105 13.23 -7.78 -4.46
N ASP A 106 14.41 -7.18 -4.63
CA ASP A 106 15.51 -7.21 -3.66
C ASP A 106 15.09 -6.54 -2.34
N GLU A 107 14.43 -5.38 -2.42
CA GLU A 107 13.89 -4.68 -1.25
C GLU A 107 12.87 -5.55 -0.50
N MET A 108 11.93 -6.18 -1.22
CA MET A 108 10.96 -7.10 -0.60
C MET A 108 11.65 -8.31 0.03
N GLN A 109 12.71 -8.84 -0.58
CA GLN A 109 13.47 -9.94 -0.03
C GLN A 109 14.17 -9.57 1.28
N VAL A 110 14.74 -8.38 1.38
CA VAL A 110 15.39 -7.89 2.61
C VAL A 110 14.36 -7.66 3.71
N VAL A 111 13.28 -6.91 3.42
CA VAL A 111 12.27 -6.54 4.41
C VAL A 111 11.56 -7.77 4.97
N MET A 112 11.14 -8.69 4.09
CA MET A 112 10.35 -9.85 4.52
C MET A 112 11.20 -10.96 5.12
N ARG A 113 12.48 -11.11 4.76
CA ARG A 113 13.36 -12.12 5.37
C ARG A 113 13.40 -11.97 6.89
N PHE A 114 13.61 -10.75 7.38
CA PHE A 114 13.63 -10.49 8.82
C PHE A 114 12.29 -10.82 9.50
N ALA A 115 11.18 -10.39 8.89
CA ALA A 115 9.84 -10.67 9.39
C ALA A 115 9.53 -12.19 9.40
N MET A 116 10.01 -12.94 8.42
CA MET A 116 9.72 -14.36 8.26
C MET A 116 10.66 -15.28 9.05
N GLU A 117 11.92 -14.89 9.27
CA GLU A 117 12.85 -15.61 10.16
C GLU A 117 12.31 -15.71 11.59
N SER A 118 11.73 -14.63 12.11
CA SER A 118 11.10 -14.62 13.44
C SER A 118 9.89 -15.57 13.56
N HIS A 119 9.27 -15.93 12.44
CA HIS A 119 8.12 -16.84 12.36
C HIS A 119 8.50 -18.24 11.83
N GLN A 120 9.80 -18.52 11.61
CA GLN A 120 10.30 -19.76 11.02
C GLN A 120 9.68 -20.09 9.64
N ILE A 121 9.43 -19.06 8.84
CA ILE A 121 8.91 -19.18 7.48
C ILE A 121 10.06 -18.97 6.48
N GLU A 122 10.27 -19.91 5.58
CA GLU A 122 11.17 -19.78 4.44
C GLU A 122 10.57 -18.81 3.41
N PHE A 123 11.29 -17.75 3.07
CA PHE A 123 10.87 -16.79 2.06
C PHE A 123 11.75 -16.85 0.83
N THR A 124 11.12 -16.91 -0.35
CA THR A 124 11.80 -16.68 -1.62
C THR A 124 11.06 -15.66 -2.45
N CYS A 125 11.82 -14.75 -3.05
CA CYS A 125 11.34 -13.71 -3.93
C CYS A 125 12.15 -13.81 -5.22
N ALA A 126 11.49 -13.93 -6.36
CA ALA A 126 12.13 -14.10 -7.66
C ALA A 126 11.49 -13.21 -8.72
N LEU A 127 12.34 -12.69 -9.61
CA LEU A 127 11.95 -11.96 -10.80
C LEU A 127 12.23 -12.84 -12.02
N ASP A 128 11.29 -12.91 -12.96
CA ASP A 128 11.55 -13.55 -14.24
C ASP A 128 12.67 -12.82 -15.00
N ASP A 129 13.65 -13.56 -15.52
CA ASP A 129 14.82 -13.02 -16.21
C ASP A 129 14.44 -12.12 -17.40
N SER A 130 13.29 -12.36 -18.04
CA SER A 130 12.79 -11.52 -19.14
C SER A 130 12.46 -10.10 -18.70
N MET A 131 12.15 -9.89 -17.42
CA MET A 131 11.76 -8.61 -16.80
C MET A 131 12.94 -7.87 -16.18
N SER A 132 14.09 -8.53 -16.00
CA SER A 132 15.26 -7.97 -15.32
C SER A 132 15.97 -6.83 -16.08
N LYS A 133 15.85 -6.83 -17.42
CA LYS A 133 16.71 -6.03 -18.32
C LYS A 133 16.21 -4.61 -18.60
N ARG A 134 14.93 -4.31 -18.40
CA ARG A 134 14.33 -3.02 -18.78
C ARG A 134 13.51 -2.42 -17.63
N PRO A 135 13.56 -1.10 -17.42
CA PRO A 135 12.67 -0.45 -16.49
C PRO A 135 11.24 -0.47 -17.03
N VAL A 136 10.28 -0.55 -16.10
CA VAL A 136 8.83 -0.50 -16.37
C VAL A 136 8.28 0.78 -15.74
N LEU A 137 7.36 1.47 -16.43
CA LEU A 137 6.62 2.58 -15.83
C LEU A 137 5.55 2.04 -14.89
N LEU A 138 5.68 2.32 -13.60
CA LEU A 138 4.74 1.92 -12.56
C LEU A 138 4.85 2.85 -11.35
N ASP A 139 3.82 2.88 -10.52
CA ASP A 139 3.84 3.60 -9.23
C ASP A 139 4.51 2.72 -8.16
N ALA A 140 5.84 2.86 -8.02
CA ALA A 140 6.64 1.93 -7.23
C ALA A 140 6.29 1.96 -5.74
N ALA A 141 5.95 3.14 -5.22
CA ALA A 141 5.57 3.30 -3.82
C ALA A 141 4.27 2.55 -3.52
N ARG A 142 3.27 2.70 -4.41
CA ARG A 142 1.99 2.03 -4.26
C ARG A 142 2.09 0.52 -4.45
N ILE A 143 2.82 0.04 -5.46
CA ILE A 143 3.04 -1.40 -5.65
C ILE A 143 3.76 -2.01 -4.45
N ARG A 144 4.78 -1.34 -3.93
CA ARG A 144 5.48 -1.78 -2.71
C ARG A 144 4.53 -1.91 -1.53
N GLN A 145 3.68 -0.93 -1.31
CA GLN A 145 2.73 -0.96 -0.19
C GLN A 145 1.71 -2.10 -0.33
N ILE A 146 1.16 -2.29 -1.53
CA ILE A 146 0.26 -3.41 -1.84
C ILE A 146 0.95 -4.75 -1.54
N LEU A 147 2.19 -4.91 -2.04
CA LEU A 147 3.01 -6.10 -1.79
C LEU A 147 3.22 -6.35 -0.30
N LEU A 148 3.68 -5.35 0.45
CA LEU A 148 3.91 -5.48 1.90
C LEU A 148 2.61 -5.82 2.64
N SER A 149 1.49 -5.21 2.28
CA SER A 149 0.19 -5.49 2.89
C SER A 149 -0.23 -6.95 2.69
N ILE A 150 -0.08 -7.47 1.47
CA ILE A 150 -0.37 -8.87 1.12
C ILE A 150 0.57 -9.82 1.88
N LEU A 151 1.89 -9.55 1.84
CA LEU A 151 2.90 -10.42 2.43
C LEU A 151 2.77 -10.46 3.97
N HIS A 152 2.50 -9.34 4.63
CA HIS A 152 2.22 -9.32 6.07
C HIS A 152 0.94 -10.08 6.42
N HIS A 153 -0.09 -10.01 5.57
CA HIS A 153 -1.29 -10.81 5.75
C HIS A 153 -1.00 -12.31 5.58
N ALA A 154 -0.17 -12.68 4.61
CA ALA A 154 0.29 -14.05 4.42
C ALA A 154 1.02 -14.56 5.66
N VAL A 155 2.00 -13.83 6.20
CA VAL A 155 2.74 -14.22 7.43
C VAL A 155 1.79 -14.58 8.58
N ARG A 156 0.77 -13.74 8.84
CA ARG A 156 -0.17 -13.96 9.95
C ARG A 156 -1.05 -15.20 9.78
N ASN A 157 -1.34 -15.60 8.55
CA ASN A 157 -2.31 -16.64 8.22
C ASN A 157 -1.66 -17.94 7.72
N LEU A 158 -0.34 -17.97 7.58
CA LEU A 158 0.39 -19.16 7.19
C LEU A 158 0.58 -20.09 8.39
N TYR A 159 -0.13 -21.21 8.35
CA TYR A 159 0.07 -22.31 9.30
C TYR A 159 1.33 -23.16 8.97
N GLN A 160 2.04 -22.88 7.87
CA GLN A 160 3.22 -23.64 7.42
C GLN A 160 4.32 -22.77 6.78
N ALA A 161 5.53 -23.34 6.75
CA ALA A 161 6.83 -22.69 6.75
C ALA A 161 7.38 -22.16 5.41
N ARG A 162 6.57 -21.90 4.36
CA ARG A 162 7.13 -21.35 3.09
C ARG A 162 6.22 -20.34 2.40
N LEU A 163 6.83 -19.27 1.88
CA LEU A 163 6.20 -18.30 1.00
C LEU A 163 7.09 -17.99 -0.21
N HIS A 164 6.48 -18.03 -1.39
CA HIS A 164 7.13 -17.69 -2.65
C HIS A 164 6.44 -16.49 -3.29
N LEU A 165 7.21 -15.52 -3.77
CA LEU A 165 6.73 -14.40 -4.60
C LEU A 165 7.45 -14.45 -5.95
N LEU A 166 6.68 -14.65 -7.03
CA LEU A 166 7.20 -14.61 -8.40
C LEU A 166 6.57 -13.45 -9.17
N VAL A 167 7.42 -12.61 -9.74
CA VAL A 167 7.02 -11.53 -10.66
C VAL A 167 7.29 -11.98 -12.09
N SER A 168 6.23 -12.22 -12.86
CA SER A 168 6.31 -12.69 -14.26
C SER A 168 5.49 -11.79 -15.20
N PRO A 169 5.84 -11.68 -16.49
CA PRO A 169 4.99 -10.97 -17.45
C PRO A 169 3.60 -11.65 -17.55
N GLU A 170 2.54 -10.85 -17.62
CA GLU A 170 1.17 -11.35 -17.78
C GLU A 170 0.97 -12.03 -19.14
N ASN A 171 1.56 -11.45 -20.18
CA ASN A 171 1.60 -12.04 -21.51
C ASN A 171 3.01 -11.84 -22.10
N PRO A 172 3.79 -12.92 -22.28
CA PRO A 172 5.14 -12.85 -22.84
C PRO A 172 5.23 -12.22 -24.23
N GLN A 173 4.11 -12.15 -24.97
CA GLN A 173 4.02 -11.61 -26.32
C GLN A 173 3.46 -10.18 -26.37
N SER A 174 3.00 -9.63 -25.24
CA SER A 174 2.42 -8.28 -25.20
C SER A 174 3.49 -7.19 -25.24
N ARG A 175 3.16 -6.08 -25.90
CA ARG A 175 3.98 -4.85 -25.89
C ARG A 175 3.74 -3.98 -24.66
N THR A 176 2.62 -4.19 -23.95
CA THR A 176 2.33 -3.53 -22.68
C THR A 176 2.91 -4.37 -21.54
N PRO A 177 3.79 -3.81 -20.70
CA PRO A 177 4.32 -4.53 -19.55
C PRO A 177 3.24 -4.62 -18.47
N ALA A 178 2.52 -5.73 -18.47
CA ALA A 178 1.69 -6.15 -17.34
C ALA A 178 2.40 -7.31 -16.65
N PHE A 179 2.29 -7.40 -15.32
CA PHE A 179 2.97 -8.45 -14.57
C PHE A 179 2.03 -9.07 -13.53
N VAL A 180 2.20 -10.38 -13.34
CA VAL A 180 1.43 -11.14 -12.38
C VAL A 180 2.32 -11.40 -11.18
N LEU A 181 1.78 -11.08 -10.01
CA LEU A 181 2.31 -11.55 -8.75
C LEU A 181 1.67 -12.89 -8.45
N ASN A 182 2.49 -13.93 -8.53
CA ASN A 182 2.10 -15.24 -8.06
C ASN A 182 2.64 -15.39 -6.64
N TYR A 183 1.75 -15.59 -5.68
CA TYR A 183 2.15 -16.10 -4.37
C TYR A 183 1.55 -17.49 -4.16
N TRP A 184 2.36 -18.39 -3.62
CA TRP A 184 1.90 -19.71 -3.22
C TRP A 184 2.47 -20.15 -1.88
N SER A 185 1.60 -20.83 -1.13
CA SER A 185 1.93 -21.73 -0.04
C SER A 185 1.40 -23.12 -0.39
N ILE A 186 1.81 -24.15 0.32
CA ILE A 186 1.53 -25.57 0.02
C ILE A 186 0.02 -25.84 -0.22
N GLU A 187 -0.89 -25.01 0.30
CA GLU A 187 -2.35 -25.16 0.16
C GLU A 187 -3.09 -23.98 -0.52
N THR A 188 -2.41 -22.85 -0.79
CA THR A 188 -3.08 -21.64 -1.33
C THR A 188 -2.30 -21.05 -2.49
N VAL A 189 -2.95 -20.96 -3.65
CA VAL A 189 -2.47 -20.20 -4.81
C VAL A 189 -3.37 -18.99 -4.99
N LEU A 190 -2.81 -17.79 -4.90
CA LEU A 190 -3.52 -16.57 -5.27
C LEU A 190 -2.70 -15.83 -6.32
N GLN A 191 -3.39 -15.33 -7.33
CA GLN A 191 -2.80 -14.50 -8.37
C GLN A 191 -3.32 -13.08 -8.22
N VAL A 192 -2.41 -12.13 -8.03
CA VAL A 192 -2.73 -10.71 -8.09
C VAL A 192 -2.17 -10.18 -9.39
N LYS A 193 -3.08 -9.75 -10.27
CA LYS A 193 -2.75 -9.12 -11.54
C LYS A 193 -2.58 -7.62 -11.31
N ILE A 194 -1.43 -7.08 -11.71
CA ILE A 194 -1.07 -5.66 -11.58
C ILE A 194 -0.85 -5.07 -12.96
#